data_AF-A0AAV2HF97-F1
#
_entry.id   AF-A0AAV2HF97-F1
#
_cell.length_a   1.000
_cell.length_b   1.000
_cell.length_c   1.000
_cell.angle_alpha   90.00
_cell.angle_beta   90.00
_cell.angle_gamma   90.00
#
_symmetry.space_group_name_H-M   'P 1'
#
loop_
_entity.id
_entity.type
_entity.pdbx_description
1 polymer ?
#
loop_
_entity_poly.entity_id
_entity_poly.type
_entity_poly.pdbx_seq_one_letter_code
_entity_poly.pdbx_strand_id
1 'polypeptide(L)'
;MWKPNIPNIDGIEKALGYESFPTAPELYENKSVLILGMGNSALETADSIYGHTQYVHILTRQPAINMAWDTHYVGDIRSINNNILDTFLLKSLDGITFLDLEDVSLHERGGKYYVIVDGHYLGSEYSRTNIPDNFALRGGYDVVIRCTGFTFDASIFNATHISRPPGKAKKYPAINHAYESIDFPGLFVAGTASHSLDLRKSAGGFIHGFRYTSQALSRLLEWRYEGVRWPSTTVPLDQVLNLVVKRLNEGSGFYQMFGILGDVLIIDRENDTATYLEEFPVNLLPHLLATSGHKATEVIVVILDYGAPDMYTSKFEAVASEAHKSYFLHPILFHYRQLPTEHDFVHKHPYDRLPRPDSIHHVVEDFLVVWQSTNEHIRPLRRWIESVLNRNLRHYFSDTCFEMAMTHSTVPGSCERGLLRGQGLFGTPELREVVQTRRVVMASLY
;
A
#
# COMPACT_ATOMS: atom_id res chain seq x y z
N MET A 1 -3.10 -14.38 -18.84
CA MET A 1 -3.58 -13.06 -18.33
C MET A 1 -2.62 -11.92 -18.59
N TRP A 2 -1.31 -12.16 -18.73
CA TRP A 2 -0.34 -11.13 -19.11
C TRP A 2 0.28 -11.50 -20.45
N LYS A 3 0.51 -10.52 -21.32
CA LYS A 3 1.29 -10.68 -22.54
C LYS A 3 2.46 -9.71 -22.57
N PRO A 4 3.59 -10.09 -23.20
CA PRO A 4 4.72 -9.18 -23.35
C PRO A 4 4.32 -7.93 -24.13
N ASN A 5 4.85 -6.79 -23.73
CA ASN A 5 4.67 -5.53 -24.45
C ASN A 5 5.70 -5.46 -25.58
N ILE A 6 5.32 -5.80 -26.82
CA ILE A 6 6.23 -5.80 -27.97
C ILE A 6 6.13 -4.43 -28.67
N PRO A 7 7.19 -3.60 -28.68
CA PRO A 7 7.21 -2.35 -29.44
C PRO A 7 6.99 -2.59 -30.93
N ASN A 8 6.30 -1.68 -31.60
CA ASN A 8 6.10 -1.74 -33.04
C ASN A 8 7.26 -1.04 -33.76
N ILE A 9 8.40 -1.74 -33.86
CA ILE A 9 9.62 -1.26 -34.53
C ILE A 9 10.10 -2.31 -35.52
N ASP A 10 10.71 -1.89 -36.64
CA ASP A 10 11.24 -2.83 -37.63
C ASP A 10 12.42 -3.64 -37.04
N GLY A 11 12.44 -4.95 -37.28
CA GLY A 11 13.45 -5.87 -36.76
C GLY A 11 13.26 -6.31 -35.30
N ILE A 12 12.19 -5.89 -34.60
CA ILE A 12 11.92 -6.30 -33.22
C ILE A 12 11.73 -7.80 -33.05
N GLU A 13 11.25 -8.49 -34.09
CA GLU A 13 11.02 -9.92 -34.12
C GLU A 13 12.31 -10.74 -33.96
N LYS A 14 13.46 -10.12 -34.19
CA LYS A 14 14.78 -10.72 -34.00
C LYS A 14 15.30 -10.62 -32.57
N ALA A 15 14.70 -9.76 -31.74
CA ALA A 15 15.07 -9.61 -30.34
C ALA A 15 14.48 -10.77 -29.51
N LEU A 16 15.28 -11.28 -28.57
CA LEU A 16 14.82 -12.25 -27.58
C LEU A 16 13.90 -11.56 -26.57
N GLY A 17 12.78 -12.18 -26.21
CA GLY A 17 11.89 -11.64 -25.18
C GLY A 17 12.38 -11.94 -23.78
N TYR A 18 12.16 -11.03 -22.82
CA TYR A 18 12.37 -11.30 -21.39
C TYR A 18 11.65 -12.57 -20.93
N GLU A 19 10.51 -12.89 -21.55
CA GLU A 19 9.73 -14.10 -21.26
C GLU A 19 10.39 -15.42 -21.71
N SER A 20 11.45 -15.39 -22.52
CA SER A 20 11.98 -16.59 -23.19
C SER A 20 13.49 -16.60 -23.44
N PHE A 21 14.23 -15.55 -23.11
CA PHE A 21 15.68 -15.51 -23.35
C PHE A 21 16.41 -16.60 -22.54
N PRO A 22 17.49 -17.19 -23.07
CA PRO A 22 18.32 -18.12 -22.31
C PRO A 22 19.00 -17.41 -21.13
N THR A 23 18.86 -17.92 -19.91
CA THR A 23 19.42 -17.29 -18.71
C THR A 23 20.84 -17.78 -18.37
N ALA A 24 21.35 -18.79 -19.08
CA ALA A 24 22.69 -19.32 -18.87
C ALA A 24 23.75 -18.30 -19.36
N PRO A 25 24.58 -17.73 -18.47
CA PRO A 25 25.46 -16.61 -18.81
C PRO A 25 26.56 -17.02 -19.81
N GLU A 26 26.98 -18.30 -19.83
CA GLU A 26 28.01 -18.81 -20.73
C GLU A 26 27.62 -18.70 -22.22
N LEU A 27 26.31 -18.61 -22.50
CA LEU A 27 25.81 -18.38 -23.86
C LEU A 27 26.10 -16.97 -24.37
N TYR A 28 26.50 -16.06 -23.49
CA TYR A 28 26.78 -14.66 -23.80
C TYR A 28 28.27 -14.36 -23.90
N GLU A 29 29.13 -15.37 -23.68
CA GLU A 29 30.59 -15.22 -23.68
C GLU A 29 31.10 -14.55 -24.97
N ASN A 30 31.89 -13.47 -24.84
CA ASN A 30 32.37 -12.63 -25.94
C ASN A 30 31.28 -12.01 -26.84
N LYS A 31 30.03 -11.90 -26.38
CA LYS A 31 28.94 -11.24 -27.12
C LYS A 31 28.70 -9.83 -26.62
N SER A 32 28.43 -8.91 -27.55
CA SER A 32 27.86 -7.59 -27.23
C SER A 32 26.33 -7.67 -27.14
N VAL A 33 25.76 -7.17 -26.04
CA VAL A 33 24.33 -7.32 -25.75
C VAL A 33 23.64 -5.97 -25.66
N LEU A 34 22.52 -5.81 -26.36
CA LEU A 34 21.61 -4.66 -26.25
C LEU A 34 20.35 -5.08 -25.49
N ILE A 35 20.02 -4.39 -24.41
CA ILE A 35 18.79 -4.58 -23.65
C ILE A 35 17.85 -3.40 -23.91
N LEU A 36 16.61 -3.68 -24.32
CA LEU A 36 15.58 -2.67 -24.55
C LEU A 36 14.68 -2.56 -23.30
N GLY A 37 14.68 -1.41 -22.63
CA GLY A 37 13.91 -1.13 -21.42
C GLY A 37 14.78 -0.83 -20.20
N MET A 38 14.17 -0.27 -19.15
CA MET A 38 14.86 0.20 -17.93
C MET A 38 14.04 -0.10 -16.67
N GLY A 39 13.23 -1.17 -16.71
CA GLY A 39 12.55 -1.68 -15.52
C GLY A 39 13.42 -2.68 -14.76
N ASN A 40 12.91 -3.20 -13.63
CA ASN A 40 13.60 -4.25 -12.87
C ASN A 40 14.02 -5.44 -13.75
N SER A 41 13.16 -5.88 -14.68
CA SER A 41 13.48 -6.97 -15.61
C SER A 41 14.72 -6.70 -16.47
N ALA A 42 14.94 -5.44 -16.88
CA ALA A 42 16.11 -5.08 -17.69
C ALA A 42 17.40 -5.15 -16.88
N LEU A 43 17.37 -4.65 -15.65
CA LEU A 43 18.52 -4.65 -14.75
C LEU A 43 18.83 -6.05 -14.22
N GLU A 44 17.80 -6.84 -13.88
CA GLU A 44 17.95 -8.26 -13.54
C GLU A 44 18.57 -9.05 -14.69
N THR A 45 18.13 -8.78 -15.93
CA THR A 45 18.73 -9.40 -17.12
C THR A 45 20.19 -9.01 -17.28
N ALA A 46 20.51 -7.71 -17.19
CA ALA A 46 21.87 -7.19 -17.30
C ALA A 46 22.79 -7.82 -16.24
N ASP A 47 22.32 -7.91 -15.00
CA ASP A 47 23.06 -8.49 -13.87
C ASP A 47 23.27 -10.00 -14.06
N SER A 48 22.25 -10.73 -14.54
CA SER A 48 22.31 -12.18 -14.73
C SER A 48 23.34 -12.64 -15.77
N ILE A 49 23.63 -11.82 -16.77
CA ILE A 49 24.61 -12.09 -17.84
C ILE A 49 25.93 -11.35 -17.61
N TYR A 50 26.04 -10.60 -16.51
CA TYR A 50 27.21 -9.79 -16.22
C TYR A 50 28.43 -10.67 -15.97
N GLY A 51 29.61 -10.20 -16.39
CA GLY A 51 30.86 -10.96 -16.29
C GLY A 51 31.08 -12.01 -17.40
N HIS A 52 30.06 -12.29 -18.21
CA HIS A 52 30.13 -13.20 -19.35
C HIS A 52 29.80 -12.51 -20.67
N THR A 53 29.84 -11.19 -20.74
CA THR A 53 29.57 -10.41 -21.96
C THR A 53 30.76 -9.53 -22.30
N GLN A 54 30.87 -9.12 -23.56
CA GLN A 54 31.89 -8.13 -23.95
C GLN A 54 31.55 -6.74 -23.39
N TYR A 55 30.28 -6.36 -23.50
CA TYR A 55 29.67 -5.17 -22.89
C TYR A 55 28.15 -5.29 -22.98
N VAL A 56 27.45 -4.59 -22.09
CA VAL A 56 25.99 -4.49 -22.08
C VAL A 56 25.58 -3.03 -22.26
N HIS A 57 24.74 -2.79 -23.27
CA HIS A 57 24.10 -1.49 -23.43
C HIS A 57 22.61 -1.59 -23.13
N ILE A 58 22.07 -0.62 -22.40
CA ILE A 58 20.65 -0.46 -22.13
C ILE A 58 20.10 0.75 -22.89
N LEU A 59 19.05 0.50 -23.69
CA LEU A 59 18.29 1.52 -24.38
C LEU A 59 16.96 1.75 -23.68
N THR A 60 16.72 3.00 -23.25
CA THR A 60 15.50 3.38 -22.52
C THR A 60 14.77 4.55 -23.16
N ARG A 61 13.45 4.60 -22.96
CA ARG A 61 12.64 5.78 -23.31
C ARG A 61 12.61 6.83 -22.19
N GLN A 62 13.03 6.47 -20.98
CA GLN A 62 12.99 7.36 -19.82
C GLN A 62 14.34 8.05 -19.63
N PRO A 63 14.40 9.39 -19.63
CA PRO A 63 15.66 10.11 -19.42
C PRO A 63 16.10 10.09 -17.95
N ALA A 64 15.18 9.91 -17.01
CA ALA A 64 15.45 9.84 -15.57
C ALA A 64 15.27 8.42 -15.04
N ILE A 65 16.23 7.98 -14.24
CA ILE A 65 16.19 6.70 -13.51
C ILE A 65 15.41 6.92 -12.21
N ASN A 66 14.28 6.22 -12.08
CA ASN A 66 13.50 6.24 -10.84
C ASN A 66 13.92 5.06 -9.96
N MET A 67 14.49 5.36 -8.80
CA MET A 67 14.88 4.34 -7.81
C MET A 67 13.69 4.02 -6.90
N ALA A 68 13.51 2.74 -6.58
CA ALA A 68 12.44 2.28 -5.68
C ALA A 68 12.57 2.86 -4.26
N TRP A 69 13.80 3.08 -3.79
CA TRP A 69 14.05 3.70 -2.48
C TRP A 69 13.68 5.19 -2.45
N ASP A 70 13.77 5.89 -3.58
CA ASP A 70 13.44 7.32 -3.69
C ASP A 70 11.93 7.53 -3.90
N THR A 71 11.34 6.73 -4.78
CA THR A 71 9.91 6.82 -5.13
C THR A 71 8.98 6.14 -4.15
N HIS A 72 9.52 5.36 -3.19
CA HIS A 72 8.78 4.44 -2.34
C HIS A 72 7.86 3.46 -3.10
N TYR A 73 8.14 3.23 -4.38
CA TYR A 73 7.38 2.30 -5.21
C TYR A 73 8.26 1.15 -5.66
N VAL A 74 7.96 -0.03 -5.12
CA VAL A 74 8.67 -1.29 -5.37
C VAL A 74 8.73 -1.72 -6.84
N GLY A 75 7.87 -1.19 -7.71
CA GLY A 75 7.92 -1.45 -9.15
C GLY A 75 8.93 -0.61 -9.93
N ASP A 76 9.53 0.41 -9.31
CA ASP A 76 10.67 1.16 -9.85
C ASP A 76 11.99 0.44 -9.52
N ILE A 77 13.14 0.96 -9.96
CA ILE A 77 14.41 0.21 -9.98
C ILE A 77 14.91 -0.15 -8.58
N ARG A 78 15.18 -1.44 -8.36
CA ARG A 78 15.74 -1.99 -7.13
C ARG A 78 17.26 -1.85 -7.10
N SER A 79 17.80 -1.37 -5.99
CA SER A 79 19.25 -1.16 -5.81
C SER A 79 20.09 -2.45 -5.92
N ILE A 80 19.49 -3.62 -5.70
CA ILE A 80 20.21 -4.90 -5.75
C ILE A 80 20.76 -5.24 -7.15
N ASN A 81 20.13 -4.73 -8.21
CA ASN A 81 20.51 -5.01 -9.60
C ASN A 81 21.13 -3.78 -10.29
N ASN A 82 21.71 -2.86 -9.51
CA ASN A 82 22.24 -1.60 -10.03
C ASN A 82 23.69 -1.70 -10.55
N ASN A 83 24.29 -2.88 -10.62
CA ASN A 83 25.68 -3.04 -11.05
C ASN A 83 25.95 -2.36 -12.40
N ILE A 84 25.00 -2.41 -13.33
CA ILE A 84 25.10 -1.73 -14.63
C ILE A 84 25.17 -0.19 -14.52
N LEU A 85 24.59 0.41 -13.47
CA LEU A 85 24.68 1.86 -13.23
C LEU A 85 26.10 2.26 -12.81
N ASP A 86 26.77 1.41 -12.04
CA ASP A 86 28.16 1.62 -11.63
C ASP A 86 29.10 1.41 -12.82
N THR A 87 28.93 0.31 -13.55
CA THR A 87 29.87 -0.09 -14.61
C THR A 87 29.79 0.82 -15.84
N PHE A 88 28.61 1.40 -16.10
CA PHE A 88 28.40 2.48 -17.06
C PHE A 88 29.35 3.67 -16.86
N LEU A 89 29.66 4.03 -15.60
CA LEU A 89 30.55 5.16 -15.27
C LEU A 89 31.99 4.74 -14.94
N LEU A 90 32.24 3.45 -14.70
CA LEU A 90 33.53 2.92 -14.26
C LEU A 90 34.40 2.32 -15.38
N LYS A 91 34.28 2.84 -16.61
CA LYS A 91 35.11 2.48 -17.78
C LYS A 91 35.03 1.01 -18.21
N SER A 92 33.88 0.36 -18.05
CA SER A 92 33.66 -1.05 -18.42
C SER A 92 33.04 -1.23 -19.82
N LEU A 93 33.03 -0.17 -20.65
CA LEU A 93 32.34 -0.10 -21.96
C LEU A 93 30.82 -0.26 -21.92
N ASP A 94 30.24 -0.63 -20.78
CA ASP A 94 28.80 -0.64 -20.55
C ASP A 94 28.19 0.75 -20.77
N GLY A 95 26.92 0.76 -21.20
CA GLY A 95 26.29 1.96 -21.76
C GLY A 95 24.83 2.06 -21.36
N ILE A 96 24.40 3.23 -20.89
CA ILE A 96 22.99 3.54 -20.72
C ILE A 96 22.68 4.77 -21.56
N THR A 97 21.72 4.66 -22.47
CA THR A 97 21.32 5.78 -23.31
C THR A 97 19.81 5.85 -23.49
N PHE A 98 19.33 7.04 -23.81
CA PHE A 98 17.91 7.30 -23.97
C PHE A 98 17.59 7.63 -25.43
N LEU A 99 16.58 6.95 -25.96
CA LEU A 99 16.02 7.17 -27.28
C LEU A 99 14.59 6.62 -27.28
N ASP A 100 13.67 7.29 -27.96
CA ASP A 100 12.36 6.68 -28.16
C ASP A 100 12.50 5.51 -29.12
N LEU A 101 11.89 4.37 -28.78
CA LEU A 101 11.93 3.19 -29.64
C LEU A 101 11.13 3.45 -30.92
N GLU A 102 10.14 4.34 -30.90
CA GLU A 102 9.35 4.70 -32.09
C GLU A 102 10.21 5.30 -33.23
N ASP A 103 11.38 5.85 -32.91
CA ASP A 103 12.31 6.46 -33.87
C ASP A 103 13.45 5.52 -34.31
N VAL A 104 13.34 4.22 -34.00
CA VAL A 104 14.43 3.24 -34.13
C VAL A 104 14.00 2.00 -34.87
N SER A 105 14.90 1.45 -35.69
CA SER A 105 14.82 0.13 -36.29
C SER A 105 16.06 -0.72 -35.99
N LEU A 106 15.90 -2.05 -36.04
CA LEU A 106 16.95 -3.03 -35.83
C LEU A 106 17.32 -3.73 -37.14
N HIS A 107 18.50 -3.45 -37.67
CA HIS A 107 18.98 -4.03 -38.91
C HIS A 107 20.08 -5.05 -38.67
N GLU A 108 19.92 -6.24 -39.24
CA GLU A 108 20.95 -7.27 -39.18
C GLU A 108 21.95 -7.09 -40.33
N ARG A 109 23.25 -7.04 -40.00
CA ARG A 109 24.34 -6.95 -40.98
C ARG A 109 25.53 -7.77 -40.48
N GLY A 110 25.98 -8.74 -41.27
CA GLY A 110 27.16 -9.54 -40.94
C GLY A 110 27.05 -10.32 -39.62
N GLY A 111 25.84 -10.78 -39.25
CA GLY A 111 25.59 -11.53 -38.02
C GLY A 111 25.46 -10.69 -36.75
N LYS A 112 25.46 -9.35 -36.87
CA LYS A 112 25.18 -8.43 -35.76
C LYS A 112 23.96 -7.57 -36.05
N TYR A 113 23.30 -7.11 -34.99
CA TYR A 113 22.15 -6.22 -35.00
C TYR A 113 22.60 -4.78 -34.77
N TYR A 114 22.21 -3.88 -35.65
CA TYR A 114 22.54 -2.45 -35.59
C TYR A 114 21.29 -1.64 -35.32
N VAL A 115 21.41 -0.70 -34.40
CA VAL A 115 20.37 0.29 -34.10
C VAL A 115 20.47 1.38 -35.16
N ILE A 116 19.42 1.52 -35.98
CA ILE A 116 19.27 2.58 -36.97
C ILE A 116 18.24 3.57 -36.44
N VAL A 117 18.53 4.87 -36.56
CA VAL A 117 17.62 5.94 -36.13
C VAL A 117 16.91 6.46 -37.38
N ASP A 118 15.60 6.26 -37.46
CA ASP A 118 14.79 6.54 -38.66
C ASP A 118 14.31 8.00 -38.72
N GLY A 119 14.52 8.78 -37.65
CA GLY A 119 14.25 10.21 -37.59
C GLY A 119 14.66 10.83 -36.24
N HIS A 120 15.06 12.11 -36.26
CA HIS A 120 15.36 12.96 -35.09
C HIS A 120 16.26 12.37 -33.99
N TYR A 121 17.58 12.35 -34.23
CA TYR A 121 18.56 12.25 -33.14
C TYR A 121 18.50 13.53 -32.30
N LEU A 122 18.29 13.41 -30.99
CA LEU A 122 18.17 14.47 -29.97
C LEU A 122 18.93 15.76 -30.32
N GLY A 123 18.24 16.65 -31.00
CA GLY A 123 18.63 18.01 -31.31
C GLY A 123 17.37 18.85 -31.23
N SER A 124 17.48 20.04 -30.64
CA SER A 124 16.42 21.03 -30.52
C SER A 124 15.58 21.18 -31.81
N GLU A 125 14.35 21.69 -31.69
CA GLU A 125 13.33 21.90 -32.74
C GLU A 125 13.79 22.51 -34.08
N TYR A 126 15.06 22.87 -34.23
CA TYR A 126 15.65 23.53 -35.39
C TYR A 126 16.64 22.71 -36.22
N SER A 127 16.96 21.44 -35.90
CA SER A 127 17.91 20.66 -36.71
C SER A 127 17.31 19.34 -37.22
N ARG A 128 16.91 19.34 -38.48
CA ARG A 128 16.75 18.09 -39.24
C ARG A 128 18.15 17.52 -39.55
N THR A 129 18.33 16.26 -39.16
CA THR A 129 19.23 15.26 -39.76
C THR A 129 20.73 15.57 -39.76
N ASN A 130 21.42 15.24 -38.67
CA ASN A 130 22.76 14.63 -38.73
C ASN A 130 22.91 13.74 -37.50
N ILE A 131 22.80 12.42 -37.69
CA ILE A 131 23.21 11.46 -36.65
C ILE A 131 24.73 11.57 -36.54
N PRO A 132 25.29 11.92 -35.36
CA PRO A 132 26.73 12.01 -35.21
C PRO A 132 27.38 10.67 -35.57
N ASP A 133 28.53 10.71 -36.24
CA ASP A 133 29.35 9.52 -36.52
C ASP A 133 29.76 8.79 -35.22
N ASN A 134 29.84 9.52 -34.10
CA ASN A 134 30.02 9.00 -32.75
C ASN A 134 28.69 8.69 -32.02
N PHE A 135 27.69 8.16 -32.71
CA PHE A 135 26.45 7.67 -32.08
C PHE A 135 26.76 6.58 -31.04
N ALA A 136 26.13 6.66 -29.87
CA ALA A 136 26.40 5.76 -28.73
C ALA A 136 26.10 4.28 -29.05
N LEU A 137 25.12 4.01 -29.92
CA LEU A 137 24.73 2.65 -30.30
C LEU A 137 25.22 2.25 -31.70
N ARG A 138 26.26 2.91 -32.23
CA ARG A 138 26.84 2.60 -33.55
C ARG A 138 27.48 1.21 -33.64
N GLY A 139 27.87 0.63 -32.50
CA GLY A 139 28.43 -0.70 -32.42
C GLY A 139 27.33 -1.75 -32.61
N GLY A 140 27.55 -2.70 -33.52
CA GLY A 140 26.62 -3.82 -33.70
C GLY A 140 26.60 -4.75 -32.47
N TYR A 141 25.45 -5.37 -32.24
CA TYR A 141 25.19 -6.27 -31.12
C TYR A 141 25.03 -7.70 -31.61
N ASP A 142 25.60 -8.66 -30.90
CA ASP A 142 25.40 -10.08 -31.19
C ASP A 142 24.03 -10.56 -30.69
N VAL A 143 23.51 -9.94 -29.62
CA VAL A 143 22.19 -10.28 -29.04
C VAL A 143 21.42 -9.01 -28.68
N VAL A 144 20.12 -9.00 -28.99
CA VAL A 144 19.18 -7.98 -28.50
C VAL A 144 18.13 -8.65 -27.62
N ILE A 145 17.90 -8.11 -26.42
CA ILE A 145 16.92 -8.63 -25.44
C ILE A 145 15.88 -7.55 -25.13
N ARG A 146 14.60 -7.88 -25.31
CA ARG A 146 13.46 -7.00 -25.06
C ARG A 146 12.93 -7.17 -23.63
N CYS A 147 13.21 -6.18 -22.79
CA CYS A 147 12.76 -6.05 -21.40
C CYS A 147 11.72 -4.92 -21.22
N THR A 148 10.75 -4.84 -22.13
CA THR A 148 9.80 -3.72 -22.27
C THR A 148 8.50 -3.87 -21.45
N GLY A 149 8.49 -4.81 -20.49
CA GLY A 149 7.38 -5.07 -19.58
C GLY A 149 6.23 -5.88 -20.18
N PHE A 150 5.13 -5.96 -19.43
CA PHE A 150 3.94 -6.72 -19.75
C PHE A 150 2.69 -5.85 -19.69
N THR A 151 1.67 -6.25 -20.44
CA THR A 151 0.33 -5.65 -20.42
C THR A 151 -0.72 -6.73 -20.25
N PHE A 152 -1.86 -6.39 -19.65
CA PHE A 152 -2.93 -7.35 -19.41
C PHE A 152 -3.47 -7.85 -20.75
N ASP A 153 -3.54 -9.17 -20.89
CA ASP A 153 -4.03 -9.83 -22.08
C ASP A 153 -5.55 -10.00 -22.01
N ALA A 154 -6.24 -9.23 -22.84
CA ALA A 154 -7.69 -9.29 -22.98
C ALA A 154 -8.15 -10.27 -24.08
N SER A 155 -7.26 -11.07 -24.67
CA SER A 155 -7.58 -12.00 -25.77
C SER A 155 -8.61 -13.08 -25.38
N ILE A 156 -8.72 -13.41 -24.09
CA ILE A 156 -9.72 -14.36 -23.57
C ILE A 156 -11.15 -13.82 -23.66
N PHE A 157 -11.34 -12.50 -23.79
CA PHE A 157 -12.64 -11.88 -23.89
C PHE A 157 -13.06 -11.80 -25.36
N ASN A 158 -14.29 -12.26 -25.67
CA ASN A 158 -14.79 -12.35 -27.04
C ASN A 158 -15.09 -10.96 -27.62
N ALA A 159 -14.20 -10.41 -28.46
CA ALA A 159 -14.31 -9.13 -29.20
C ALA A 159 -14.82 -7.90 -28.39
N THR A 160 -15.06 -8.07 -27.10
CA THR A 160 -15.53 -7.06 -26.17
C THR A 160 -14.31 -6.34 -25.63
N HIS A 161 -14.27 -5.04 -25.90
CA HIS A 161 -13.19 -4.19 -25.44
C HIS A 161 -13.23 -4.08 -23.91
N ILE A 162 -12.11 -4.40 -23.25
CA ILE A 162 -11.89 -4.08 -21.83
C ILE A 162 -11.22 -2.72 -21.74
N SER A 163 -11.92 -1.78 -21.12
CA SER A 163 -11.46 -0.43 -20.85
C SER A 163 -10.20 -0.43 -19.99
N ARG A 164 -9.35 0.57 -20.25
CA ARG A 164 -8.06 0.76 -19.59
C ARG A 164 -8.06 2.09 -18.84
N PRO A 165 -7.52 2.16 -17.62
CA PRO A 165 -7.30 3.44 -16.97
C PRO A 165 -6.32 4.31 -17.79
N PRO A 166 -6.38 5.64 -17.68
CA PRO A 166 -5.45 6.53 -18.35
C PRO A 166 -4.02 6.42 -17.78
N GLY A 167 -3.05 6.99 -18.51
CA GLY A 167 -1.67 7.15 -18.04
C GLY A 167 -0.92 5.84 -17.85
N LYS A 168 -0.08 5.75 -16.79
CA LYS A 168 0.77 4.57 -16.52
C LYS A 168 -0.05 3.31 -16.16
N ALA A 169 -1.29 3.48 -15.70
CA ALA A 169 -2.18 2.37 -15.35
C ALA A 169 -2.84 1.70 -16.56
N LYS A 170 -2.63 2.20 -17.78
CA LYS A 170 -3.20 1.65 -19.03
C LYS A 170 -2.87 0.18 -19.29
N LYS A 171 -1.83 -0.36 -18.65
CA LYS A 171 -1.44 -1.78 -18.74
C LYS A 171 -2.37 -2.73 -17.97
N TYR A 172 -3.24 -2.21 -17.11
CA TYR A 172 -4.20 -2.96 -16.29
C TYR A 172 -5.63 -2.80 -16.82
N PRO A 173 -6.58 -3.70 -16.49
CA PRO A 173 -8.00 -3.47 -16.73
C PRO A 173 -8.53 -2.33 -15.84
N ALA A 174 -9.52 -1.59 -16.34
CA ALA A 174 -10.24 -0.59 -15.55
C ALA A 174 -11.29 -1.27 -14.67
N ILE A 175 -11.20 -1.01 -13.36
CA ILE A 175 -12.07 -1.59 -12.34
C ILE A 175 -12.45 -0.51 -11.33
N ASN A 176 -13.56 -0.72 -10.63
CA ASN A 176 -13.99 0.11 -9.51
C ASN A 176 -13.35 -0.33 -8.18
N HIS A 177 -13.62 0.39 -7.10
CA HIS A 177 -13.07 0.09 -5.76
C HIS A 177 -13.61 -1.20 -5.12
N ALA A 178 -14.65 -1.82 -5.70
CA ALA A 178 -15.12 -3.17 -5.34
C ALA A 178 -14.45 -4.27 -6.19
N TYR A 179 -13.40 -3.90 -6.94
CA TYR A 179 -12.63 -4.76 -7.85
C TYR A 179 -13.46 -5.36 -9.00
N GLU A 180 -14.59 -4.75 -9.34
CA GLU A 180 -15.46 -5.13 -10.45
C GLU A 180 -15.08 -4.33 -11.70
N SER A 181 -15.18 -4.96 -12.88
CA SER A 181 -15.00 -4.31 -14.17
C SER A 181 -15.99 -3.16 -14.34
N ILE A 182 -15.51 -2.04 -14.89
CA ILE A 182 -16.39 -0.91 -15.24
C ILE A 182 -17.24 -1.19 -16.49
N ASP A 183 -16.83 -2.17 -17.32
CA ASP A 183 -17.49 -2.50 -18.57
C ASP A 183 -18.52 -3.63 -18.39
N PHE A 184 -18.22 -4.59 -17.50
CA PHE A 184 -19.01 -5.81 -17.33
C PHE A 184 -19.38 -6.04 -15.87
N PRO A 185 -20.61 -5.68 -15.46
CA PRO A 185 -21.13 -6.04 -14.14
C PRO A 185 -21.06 -7.57 -13.90
N GLY A 186 -20.61 -7.98 -12.72
CA GLY A 186 -20.39 -9.38 -12.35
C GLY A 186 -19.02 -9.94 -12.75
N LEU A 187 -18.19 -9.19 -13.48
CA LEU A 187 -16.81 -9.56 -13.78
C LEU A 187 -15.86 -8.91 -12.76
N PHE A 188 -15.20 -9.72 -11.93
CA PHE A 188 -14.27 -9.24 -10.91
C PHE A 188 -12.82 -9.55 -11.28
N VAL A 189 -11.90 -8.70 -10.81
CA VAL A 189 -10.47 -8.81 -11.09
C VAL A 189 -9.69 -8.97 -9.79
N ALA A 190 -8.82 -9.97 -9.74
CA ALA A 190 -8.01 -10.29 -8.57
C ALA A 190 -6.51 -10.37 -8.91
N GLY A 191 -5.66 -10.29 -7.88
CA GLY A 191 -4.21 -10.39 -8.01
C GLY A 191 -3.56 -9.17 -8.64
N THR A 192 -2.41 -9.34 -9.28
CA THR A 192 -1.66 -8.23 -9.92
C THR A 192 -2.47 -7.42 -10.92
N ALA A 193 -3.52 -7.99 -11.52
CA ALA A 193 -4.38 -7.29 -12.46
C ALA A 193 -5.23 -6.20 -11.80
N SER A 194 -5.50 -6.29 -10.49
CA SER A 194 -6.24 -5.26 -9.74
C SER A 194 -5.37 -4.08 -9.32
N HIS A 195 -4.06 -4.10 -9.61
CA HIS A 195 -3.12 -3.05 -9.22
C HIS A 195 -3.37 -1.70 -9.94
N SER A 196 -4.35 -1.62 -10.84
CA SER A 196 -4.83 -0.34 -11.41
C SER A 196 -5.27 0.67 -10.34
N LEU A 197 -5.82 0.20 -9.22
CA LEU A 197 -6.36 1.06 -8.15
C LEU A 197 -5.27 1.72 -7.29
N ASP A 198 -4.16 1.00 -7.08
CA ASP A 198 -3.10 1.37 -6.14
C ASP A 198 -1.70 1.48 -6.78
N LEU A 199 -1.62 1.54 -8.12
CA LEU A 199 -0.38 1.78 -8.85
C LEU A 199 0.33 3.04 -8.32
N ARG A 200 1.59 2.88 -7.86
CA ARG A 200 2.40 3.94 -7.24
C ARG A 200 1.76 4.58 -6.00
N LYS A 201 0.82 3.88 -5.38
CA LYS A 201 0.18 4.28 -4.12
C LYS A 201 0.44 3.28 -3.01
N SER A 202 0.43 1.98 -3.31
CA SER A 202 0.58 0.89 -2.34
C SER A 202 1.20 -0.36 -2.98
N ALA A 203 1.19 -1.49 -2.27
CA ALA A 203 1.93 -2.71 -2.63
C ALA A 203 1.13 -3.78 -3.42
N GLY A 204 -0.02 -3.46 -4.00
CA GLY A 204 -0.89 -4.39 -4.74
C GLY A 204 -0.29 -4.95 -6.04
N GLY A 205 0.89 -4.47 -6.45
CA GLY A 205 1.63 -5.03 -7.59
C GLY A 205 2.35 -6.34 -7.27
N PHE A 206 2.44 -6.71 -5.98
CA PHE A 206 3.27 -7.82 -5.48
C PHE A 206 2.45 -8.73 -4.56
N ILE A 207 2.88 -9.99 -4.42
CA ILE A 207 2.15 -11.03 -3.66
C ILE A 207 1.87 -10.62 -2.21
N HIS A 208 2.78 -9.85 -1.60
CA HIS A 208 2.61 -9.38 -0.23
C HIS A 208 1.42 -8.43 -0.07
N GLY A 209 1.08 -7.65 -1.11
CA GLY A 209 -0.07 -6.74 -1.12
C GLY A 209 -1.32 -7.36 -1.72
N PHE A 210 -1.29 -7.86 -2.96
CA PHE A 210 -2.52 -8.29 -3.65
C PHE A 210 -3.21 -9.48 -2.99
N ARG A 211 -2.52 -10.28 -2.17
CA ARG A 211 -3.18 -11.33 -1.38
C ARG A 211 -4.28 -10.76 -0.47
N TYR A 212 -4.09 -9.53 0.05
CA TYR A 212 -5.08 -8.85 0.88
C TYR A 212 -6.18 -8.19 0.06
N THR A 213 -5.88 -7.66 -1.13
CA THR A 213 -6.94 -7.16 -2.03
C THR A 213 -7.80 -8.32 -2.55
N SER A 214 -7.21 -9.49 -2.81
CA SER A 214 -7.94 -10.72 -3.12
C SER A 214 -8.80 -11.20 -1.94
N GLN A 215 -8.30 -11.10 -0.70
CA GLN A 215 -9.09 -11.41 0.49
C GLN A 215 -10.26 -10.42 0.68
N ALA A 216 -10.02 -9.12 0.46
CA ALA A 216 -11.05 -8.10 0.49
C ALA A 216 -12.12 -8.35 -0.59
N LEU A 217 -11.72 -8.68 -1.81
CA LEU A 217 -12.64 -9.10 -2.88
C LEU A 217 -13.48 -10.30 -2.46
N SER A 218 -12.86 -11.34 -1.87
CA SER A 218 -13.60 -12.52 -1.38
C SER A 218 -14.72 -12.12 -0.40
N ARG A 219 -14.40 -11.25 0.57
CA ARG A 219 -15.38 -10.75 1.57
C ARG A 219 -16.48 -9.89 0.93
N LEU A 220 -16.15 -9.08 -0.09
CA LEU A 220 -17.16 -8.32 -0.84
C LEU A 220 -18.15 -9.25 -1.57
N LEU A 221 -17.65 -10.33 -2.17
CA LEU A 221 -18.46 -11.31 -2.88
C LEU A 221 -19.33 -12.13 -1.94
N GLU A 222 -18.78 -12.56 -0.80
CA GLU A 222 -19.50 -13.24 0.29
C GLU A 222 -20.70 -12.42 0.77
N TRP A 223 -20.54 -11.12 0.98
CA TRP A 223 -21.66 -10.26 1.34
C TRP A 223 -22.65 -10.10 0.19
N ARG A 224 -22.16 -9.82 -1.02
CA ARG A 224 -23.01 -9.53 -2.20
C ARG A 224 -23.89 -10.70 -2.62
N TYR A 225 -23.37 -11.93 -2.57
CA TYR A 225 -24.03 -13.11 -3.14
C TYR A 225 -24.53 -14.11 -2.09
N GLU A 226 -23.84 -14.21 -0.94
CA GLU A 226 -24.16 -15.20 0.09
C GLU A 226 -24.77 -14.57 1.36
N GLY A 227 -24.82 -13.23 1.44
CA GLY A 227 -25.31 -12.51 2.62
C GLY A 227 -24.42 -12.65 3.86
N VAL A 228 -23.18 -13.12 3.68
CA VAL A 228 -22.20 -13.26 4.76
C VAL A 228 -21.56 -11.89 5.00
N ARG A 229 -21.85 -11.28 6.16
CA ARG A 229 -21.34 -9.95 6.50
C ARG A 229 -19.82 -9.95 6.60
N TRP A 230 -19.23 -8.78 6.38
CA TRP A 230 -17.80 -8.58 6.60
C TRP A 230 -17.41 -9.04 8.01
N PRO A 231 -16.34 -9.84 8.18
CA PRO A 231 -15.91 -10.33 9.48
C PRO A 231 -15.71 -9.17 10.47
N SER A 232 -16.29 -9.31 11.66
CA SER A 232 -16.31 -8.23 12.65
C SER A 232 -16.14 -8.72 14.07
N THR A 233 -15.48 -7.92 14.91
CA THR A 233 -15.40 -8.15 16.36
C THR A 233 -16.05 -6.98 17.10
N THR A 234 -17.04 -7.27 17.95
CA THR A 234 -17.68 -6.24 18.78
C THR A 234 -17.08 -6.26 20.18
N VAL A 235 -16.66 -5.08 20.66
CA VAL A 235 -16.09 -4.89 22.00
C VAL A 235 -16.80 -3.73 22.70
N PRO A 236 -16.81 -3.67 24.05
CA PRO A 236 -17.29 -2.49 24.74
C PRO A 236 -16.38 -1.28 24.47
N LEU A 237 -16.93 -0.07 24.57
CA LEU A 237 -16.18 1.15 24.23
C LEU A 237 -14.89 1.36 25.06
N ASP A 238 -14.79 0.78 26.27
CA ASP A 238 -13.56 0.87 27.06
C ASP A 238 -12.40 -0.02 26.55
N GLN A 239 -12.69 -1.02 25.73
CA GLN A 239 -11.69 -1.93 25.16
C GLN A 239 -11.15 -1.46 23.81
N VAL A 240 -11.67 -0.35 23.27
CA VAL A 240 -11.28 0.18 21.95
C VAL A 240 -9.77 0.44 21.87
N LEU A 241 -9.19 1.05 22.91
CA LEU A 241 -7.74 1.31 22.94
C LEU A 241 -6.93 0.01 22.80
N ASN A 242 -7.30 -1.02 23.58
CA ASN A 242 -6.59 -2.30 23.58
C ASN A 242 -6.71 -2.99 22.22
N LEU A 243 -7.90 -2.96 21.62
CA LEU A 243 -8.13 -3.53 20.30
C LEU A 243 -7.32 -2.80 19.22
N VAL A 244 -7.34 -1.47 19.20
CA VAL A 244 -6.56 -0.67 18.25
C VAL A 244 -5.07 -0.95 18.43
N VAL A 245 -4.54 -0.89 19.65
CA VAL A 245 -3.11 -1.15 19.91
C VAL A 245 -2.71 -2.56 19.48
N LYS A 246 -3.53 -3.58 19.76
CA LYS A 246 -3.29 -4.94 19.28
C LYS A 246 -3.19 -4.96 17.75
N ARG A 247 -4.17 -4.36 17.06
CA ARG A 247 -4.24 -4.35 15.60
C ARG A 247 -3.10 -3.57 14.95
N LEU A 248 -2.66 -2.46 15.54
CA LEU A 248 -1.47 -1.74 15.09
C LEU A 248 -0.23 -2.63 15.09
N ASN A 249 -0.07 -3.52 16.08
CA ASN A 249 1.12 -4.36 16.20
C ASN A 249 1.02 -5.72 15.49
N GLU A 250 -0.19 -6.20 15.17
CA GLU A 250 -0.41 -7.55 14.61
C GLU A 250 -1.00 -7.56 13.20
N GLY A 251 -1.67 -6.50 12.77
CA GLY A 251 -2.39 -6.48 11.50
C GLY A 251 -1.46 -6.30 10.29
N SER A 252 -1.43 -7.28 9.41
CA SER A 252 -0.54 -7.28 8.26
C SER A 252 -1.19 -6.73 6.98
N GLY A 253 -2.52 -6.76 6.86
CA GLY A 253 -3.22 -6.32 5.64
C GLY A 253 -3.10 -4.83 5.36
N PHE A 254 -3.53 -3.98 6.29
CA PHE A 254 -3.40 -2.53 6.20
C PHE A 254 -1.94 -2.01 6.29
N TYR A 255 -1.00 -2.79 6.83
CA TYR A 255 0.43 -2.51 6.73
C TYR A 255 0.94 -2.67 5.29
N GLN A 256 0.62 -3.80 4.65
CA GLN A 256 1.08 -4.10 3.29
C GLN A 256 0.30 -3.28 2.24
N MET A 257 -0.99 -3.06 2.47
CA MET A 257 -1.89 -2.27 1.61
C MET A 257 -2.19 -0.90 2.21
N PHE A 258 -1.15 -0.22 2.71
CA PHE A 258 -1.22 1.11 3.30
C PHE A 258 -1.95 2.11 2.39
N GLY A 259 -2.76 2.98 2.99
CA GLY A 259 -3.61 3.96 2.29
C GLY A 259 -4.73 3.39 1.41
N ILE A 260 -4.85 2.06 1.27
CA ILE A 260 -5.85 1.40 0.40
C ILE A 260 -6.80 0.53 1.23
N LEU A 261 -6.25 -0.30 2.12
CA LEU A 261 -7.00 -1.06 3.11
C LEU A 261 -6.79 -0.42 4.48
N GLY A 262 -7.84 -0.43 5.29
CA GLY A 262 -7.81 0.09 6.65
C GLY A 262 -8.80 -0.64 7.54
N ASP A 263 -8.57 -0.56 8.84
CA ASP A 263 -9.51 -1.11 9.80
C ASP A 263 -10.57 -0.05 10.14
N VAL A 264 -11.84 -0.45 10.28
CA VAL A 264 -12.98 0.45 10.54
C VAL A 264 -13.62 0.08 11.86
N LEU A 265 -13.63 1.00 12.81
CA LEU A 265 -14.30 0.87 14.09
C LEU A 265 -15.62 1.65 14.04
N ILE A 266 -16.74 0.94 14.02
CA ILE A 266 -18.10 1.50 14.05
C ILE A 266 -18.49 1.74 15.50
N ILE A 267 -18.80 2.99 15.85
CA ILE A 267 -19.15 3.39 17.22
C ILE A 267 -20.67 3.32 17.39
N ASP A 268 -21.11 2.55 18.40
CA ASP A 268 -22.49 2.47 18.84
C ASP A 268 -22.60 3.00 20.28
N ARG A 269 -23.00 4.27 20.38
CA ARG A 269 -23.15 4.96 21.67
C ARG A 269 -24.36 4.49 22.46
N GLU A 270 -25.39 3.96 21.80
CA GLU A 270 -26.61 3.49 22.47
C GLU A 270 -26.35 2.19 23.21
N ASN A 271 -25.62 1.26 22.56
CA ASN A 271 -25.28 -0.03 23.15
C ASN A 271 -23.95 -0.03 23.93
N ASP A 272 -23.24 1.11 23.98
CA ASP A 272 -21.91 1.25 24.62
C ASP A 272 -20.86 0.27 24.06
N THR A 273 -20.89 0.05 22.75
CA THR A 273 -19.99 -0.87 22.04
C THR A 273 -19.37 -0.26 20.80
N ALA A 274 -18.32 -0.90 20.31
CA ALA A 274 -17.76 -0.64 19.00
C ALA A 274 -17.58 -1.95 18.24
N THR A 275 -17.92 -1.94 16.95
CA THR A 275 -17.75 -3.08 16.04
C THR A 275 -16.58 -2.80 15.11
N TYR A 276 -15.57 -3.68 15.12
CA TYR A 276 -14.33 -3.53 14.37
C TYR A 276 -14.32 -4.41 13.13
N LEU A 277 -14.08 -3.80 11.98
CA LEU A 277 -13.95 -4.44 10.67
C LEU A 277 -12.48 -4.37 10.24
N GLU A 278 -11.87 -5.52 9.99
CA GLU A 278 -10.46 -5.57 9.58
C GLU A 278 -10.32 -5.43 8.06
N GLU A 279 -9.29 -4.70 7.61
CA GLU A 279 -8.77 -4.65 6.24
C GLU A 279 -9.82 -4.28 5.18
N PHE A 280 -10.71 -3.34 5.53
CA PHE A 280 -11.77 -2.85 4.65
C PHE A 280 -11.21 -1.90 3.57
N PRO A 281 -11.65 -1.98 2.30
CA PRO A 281 -11.26 -1.02 1.27
C PRO A 281 -11.76 0.38 1.58
N VAL A 282 -10.87 1.30 1.95
CA VAL A 282 -11.28 2.58 2.55
C VAL A 282 -12.02 3.50 1.57
N ASN A 283 -11.85 3.30 0.26
CA ASN A 283 -12.62 4.04 -0.76
C ASN A 283 -14.08 3.57 -0.89
N LEU A 284 -14.46 2.46 -0.25
CA LEU A 284 -15.85 1.99 -0.17
C LEU A 284 -16.58 2.47 1.10
N LEU A 285 -15.95 3.32 1.90
CA LEU A 285 -16.53 3.84 3.15
C LEU A 285 -17.89 4.54 2.97
N PRO A 286 -18.16 5.31 1.89
CA PRO A 286 -19.49 5.87 1.63
C PRO A 286 -20.59 4.80 1.45
N HIS A 287 -20.19 3.58 1.09
CA HIS A 287 -21.07 2.44 0.83
C HIS A 287 -20.90 1.33 1.87
N LEU A 288 -20.45 1.65 3.09
CA LEU A 288 -20.10 0.67 4.10
C LEU A 288 -21.23 -0.34 4.34
N LEU A 289 -22.48 0.12 4.50
CA LEU A 289 -23.63 -0.78 4.68
C LEU A 289 -23.85 -1.70 3.47
N ALA A 290 -23.78 -1.14 2.26
CA ALA A 290 -24.03 -1.89 1.03
C ALA A 290 -22.92 -2.92 0.71
N THR A 291 -21.69 -2.69 1.19
CA THR A 291 -20.51 -3.50 0.87
C THR A 291 -20.06 -4.41 2.01
N SER A 292 -20.43 -4.13 3.25
CA SER A 292 -20.03 -4.92 4.42
C SER A 292 -21.20 -5.54 5.19
N GLY A 293 -22.43 -5.07 4.98
CA GLY A 293 -23.61 -5.47 5.75
C GLY A 293 -23.67 -4.87 7.16
N HIS A 294 -22.78 -3.92 7.50
CA HIS A 294 -22.76 -3.23 8.78
C HIS A 294 -23.28 -1.80 8.67
N LYS A 295 -24.29 -1.47 9.47
CA LYS A 295 -24.80 -0.09 9.57
C LYS A 295 -23.83 0.73 10.42
N ALA A 296 -23.40 1.88 9.91
CA ALA A 296 -22.58 2.81 10.65
C ALA A 296 -23.05 4.25 10.41
N THR A 297 -22.88 5.06 11.45
CA THR A 297 -23.04 6.52 11.36
C THR A 297 -21.72 7.17 11.77
N GLU A 298 -21.25 6.84 12.97
CA GLU A 298 -19.98 7.32 13.51
C GLU A 298 -18.91 6.22 13.41
N VAL A 299 -17.73 6.57 12.89
CA VAL A 299 -16.63 5.63 12.69
C VAL A 299 -15.27 6.22 13.06
N ILE A 300 -14.34 5.35 13.46
CA ILE A 300 -12.91 5.62 13.44
C ILE A 300 -12.28 4.71 12.39
N VAL A 301 -11.58 5.30 11.41
CA VAL A 301 -10.85 4.56 10.38
C VAL A 301 -9.37 4.60 10.72
N VAL A 302 -8.72 3.43 10.74
CA VAL A 302 -7.30 3.28 11.01
C VAL A 302 -6.61 2.84 9.73
N ILE A 303 -5.67 3.64 9.25
CA ILE A 303 -4.80 3.29 8.12
C ILE A 303 -3.34 3.45 8.54
N LEU A 304 -2.44 2.77 7.84
CA LEU A 304 -1.05 3.20 7.79
C LEU A 304 -0.86 4.01 6.50
N ASP A 305 0.01 5.01 6.53
CA ASP A 305 0.46 5.73 5.34
C ASP A 305 1.84 6.36 5.57
N TYR A 306 2.50 6.75 4.48
CA TYR A 306 3.72 7.54 4.51
C TYR A 306 3.39 9.04 4.52
N GLY A 307 4.27 9.84 5.12
CA GLY A 307 4.21 11.30 5.01
C GLY A 307 4.50 11.80 3.59
N ALA A 308 4.28 13.10 3.38
CA ALA A 308 4.58 13.73 2.09
C ALA A 308 6.08 13.58 1.75
N PRO A 309 6.41 13.14 0.51
CA PRO A 309 7.78 12.79 0.18
C PRO A 309 8.65 14.03 -0.06
N ASP A 310 9.58 14.30 0.84
CA ASP A 310 10.81 15.05 0.54
C ASP A 310 11.99 14.35 1.21
N MET A 311 12.58 13.37 0.53
CA MET A 311 13.61 12.51 1.09
C MET A 311 14.91 13.27 1.47
N TYR A 312 15.16 14.45 0.91
CA TYR A 312 16.35 15.25 1.23
C TYR A 312 16.20 16.05 2.53
N THR A 313 14.98 16.29 2.98
CA THR A 313 14.70 17.08 4.19
C THR A 313 13.97 16.31 5.28
N SER A 314 13.31 15.21 4.91
CA SER A 314 12.54 14.37 5.80
C SER A 314 13.43 13.59 6.75
N LYS A 315 13.05 13.57 8.02
CA LYS A 315 13.78 12.92 9.09
C LYS A 315 12.86 11.97 9.82
N PHE A 316 13.46 10.98 10.46
CA PHE A 316 12.72 10.15 11.39
C PHE A 316 12.15 11.02 12.53
N GLU A 317 10.84 10.92 12.76
CA GLU A 317 10.13 11.59 13.84
C GLU A 317 9.91 10.62 14.99
N ALA A 318 10.26 11.03 16.21
CA ALA A 318 10.17 10.19 17.40
C ALA A 318 9.24 10.79 18.46
N VAL A 319 8.78 12.02 18.27
CA VAL A 319 8.05 12.80 19.26
C VAL A 319 6.58 12.88 18.89
N ALA A 320 5.71 12.44 19.79
CA ALA A 320 4.28 12.35 19.53
C ALA A 320 3.61 13.69 19.20
N SER A 321 4.10 14.82 19.73
CA SER A 321 3.54 16.15 19.40
C SER A 321 3.74 16.52 17.93
N GLU A 322 4.77 15.95 17.30
CA GLU A 322 5.14 16.19 15.91
C GLU A 322 4.75 15.03 14.99
N ALA A 323 3.95 14.07 15.48
CA ALA A 323 3.58 12.86 14.73
C ALA A 323 2.95 13.12 13.35
N HIS A 324 2.32 14.28 13.14
CA HIS A 324 1.77 14.71 11.85
C HIS A 324 2.86 15.03 10.79
N LYS A 325 4.12 15.14 11.20
CA LYS A 325 5.30 15.31 10.35
C LYS A 325 6.03 14.00 10.08
N SER A 326 5.52 12.88 10.60
CA SER A 326 6.08 11.55 10.36
C SER A 326 6.17 11.30 8.86
N TYR A 327 7.35 10.86 8.43
CA TYR A 327 7.70 10.60 7.04
C TYR A 327 7.57 9.12 6.70
N PHE A 328 8.04 8.26 7.59
CA PHE A 328 7.94 6.81 7.48
C PHE A 328 6.50 6.33 7.66
N LEU A 329 6.30 5.05 7.36
CA LEU A 329 5.00 4.40 7.50
C LEU A 329 4.56 4.45 8.96
N HIS A 330 3.41 5.09 9.22
CA HIS A 330 2.88 5.23 10.57
C HIS A 330 1.35 5.16 10.60
N PRO A 331 0.74 4.82 11.75
CA PRO A 331 -0.69 4.74 11.89
C PRO A 331 -1.33 6.13 11.96
N ILE A 332 -2.45 6.28 11.25
CA ILE A 332 -3.26 7.48 11.24
C ILE A 332 -4.72 7.08 11.47
N LEU A 333 -5.34 7.71 12.47
CA LEU A 333 -6.72 7.47 12.87
C LEU A 333 -7.58 8.66 12.48
N PHE A 334 -8.66 8.39 11.75
CA PHE A 334 -9.60 9.37 11.23
C PHE A 334 -10.95 9.15 11.91
N HIS A 335 -11.43 10.13 12.66
CA HIS A 335 -12.77 10.08 13.26
C HIS A 335 -13.77 10.85 12.42
N TYR A 336 -14.88 10.19 12.09
CA TYR A 336 -16.01 10.77 11.39
C TYR A 336 -17.28 10.56 12.23
N ARG A 337 -17.99 11.64 12.55
CA ARG A 337 -19.31 11.60 13.20
C ARG A 337 -20.40 11.14 12.24
N GLN A 338 -20.18 11.36 10.94
CA GLN A 338 -21.02 10.90 9.83
C GLN A 338 -20.12 10.31 8.75
N LEU A 339 -20.54 9.21 8.12
CA LEU A 339 -19.78 8.62 7.03
C LEU A 339 -19.51 9.66 5.92
N PRO A 340 -18.27 9.75 5.41
CA PRO A 340 -17.97 10.60 4.27
C PRO A 340 -18.75 10.13 3.04
N THR A 341 -19.14 11.09 2.20
CA THR A 341 -19.91 10.84 0.97
C THR A 341 -18.99 10.61 -0.23
N GLU A 342 -19.54 10.10 -1.34
CA GLU A 342 -18.80 10.03 -2.61
C GLU A 342 -18.26 11.40 -3.05
N HIS A 343 -19.06 12.45 -2.85
CA HIS A 343 -18.67 13.81 -3.17
C HIS A 343 -17.41 14.23 -2.39
N ASP A 344 -17.29 13.85 -1.11
CA ASP A 344 -16.12 14.15 -0.29
C ASP A 344 -14.86 13.42 -0.80
N PHE A 345 -15.01 12.20 -1.32
CA PHE A 345 -13.90 11.46 -1.94
C PHE A 345 -13.44 12.05 -3.27
N VAL A 346 -14.35 12.66 -4.04
CA VAL A 346 -14.01 13.33 -5.30
C VAL A 346 -13.27 14.66 -5.05
N HIS A 347 -13.62 15.38 -3.99
CA HIS A 347 -13.11 16.72 -3.70
C HIS A 347 -12.01 16.78 -2.62
N LYS A 348 -11.60 15.64 -2.07
CA LYS A 348 -10.46 15.59 -1.12
C LYS A 348 -9.17 16.07 -1.80
N HIS A 349 -8.21 16.50 -0.98
CA HIS A 349 -6.92 16.92 -1.50
C HIS A 349 -6.24 15.74 -2.23
N PRO A 350 -5.55 15.94 -3.37
CA PRO A 350 -4.93 14.86 -4.13
C PRO A 350 -3.93 13.99 -3.35
N TYR A 351 -3.33 14.55 -2.29
CA TYR A 351 -2.41 13.82 -1.40
C TYR A 351 -3.11 13.07 -0.26
N ASP A 352 -4.39 13.36 0.02
CA ASP A 352 -5.10 12.73 1.13
C ASP A 352 -5.70 11.37 0.71
N ARG A 353 -5.51 10.35 1.55
CA ARG A 353 -6.12 9.03 1.32
C ARG A 353 -7.61 9.01 1.61
N LEU A 354 -8.03 9.80 2.59
CA LEU A 354 -9.41 9.89 3.05
C LEU A 354 -9.86 11.37 3.05
N PRO A 355 -11.17 11.65 2.93
CA PRO A 355 -11.67 13.00 3.08
C PRO A 355 -11.40 13.60 4.46
N ARG A 356 -11.49 14.92 4.60
CA ARG A 356 -11.21 15.61 5.86
C ARG A 356 -12.08 15.05 7.01
N PRO A 357 -11.48 14.53 8.10
CA PRO A 357 -12.22 14.01 9.25
C PRO A 357 -12.66 15.12 10.22
N ASP A 358 -13.56 14.78 11.15
CA ASP A 358 -13.92 15.64 12.29
C ASP A 358 -12.75 15.79 13.27
N SER A 359 -11.95 14.73 13.41
CA SER A 359 -10.74 14.70 14.22
C SER A 359 -9.75 13.68 13.65
N ILE A 360 -8.46 13.96 13.77
CA ILE A 360 -7.38 13.10 13.26
C ILE A 360 -6.32 12.90 14.34
N HIS A 361 -5.71 11.72 14.37
CA HIS A 361 -4.57 11.44 15.21
C HIS A 361 -3.52 10.63 14.46
N HIS A 362 -2.31 11.17 14.42
CA HIS A 362 -1.13 10.44 13.98
C HIS A 362 -0.48 9.79 15.20
N VAL A 363 -0.26 8.49 15.13
CA VAL A 363 0.67 7.82 16.04
C VAL A 363 2.05 7.97 15.39
N VAL A 364 3.05 8.42 16.16
CA VAL A 364 4.39 8.63 15.61
C VAL A 364 5.00 7.32 15.07
N GLU A 365 5.83 7.44 14.05
CA GLU A 365 6.52 6.33 13.40
C GLU A 365 7.48 5.57 14.34
N ASP A 366 7.69 4.28 14.04
CA ASP A 366 8.59 3.41 14.79
C ASP A 366 9.25 2.41 13.83
N PHE A 367 10.59 2.39 13.78
CA PHE A 367 11.33 1.48 12.90
C PHE A 367 11.13 0.00 13.21
N LEU A 368 10.80 -0.34 14.45
CA LEU A 368 10.49 -1.72 14.85
C LEU A 368 9.05 -2.10 14.53
N VAL A 369 8.21 -1.14 14.10
CA VAL A 369 6.79 -1.37 13.86
C VAL A 369 6.10 -1.81 15.16
N VAL A 370 6.57 -1.28 16.31
CA VAL A 370 6.06 -1.58 17.65
C VAL A 370 5.44 -0.34 18.30
N TRP A 371 4.14 -0.14 18.11
CA TRP A 371 3.43 1.03 18.64
C TRP A 371 2.99 0.87 20.10
N GLN A 372 3.95 0.61 20.99
CA GLN A 372 3.69 0.31 22.42
C GLN A 372 4.39 1.25 23.42
N SER A 373 5.22 2.18 22.97
CA SER A 373 5.82 3.21 23.82
C SER A 373 4.74 3.95 24.63
N THR A 374 4.92 3.98 25.96
CA THR A 374 3.90 4.54 26.86
C THR A 374 3.68 6.03 26.61
N ASN A 375 4.75 6.80 26.42
CA ASN A 375 4.66 8.26 26.28
C ASN A 375 4.38 8.70 24.85
N GLU A 376 4.96 8.01 23.86
CA GLU A 376 4.88 8.46 22.47
C GLU A 376 3.73 7.82 21.69
N HIS A 377 3.28 6.61 22.08
CA HIS A 377 2.20 5.90 21.38
C HIS A 377 0.93 5.82 22.23
N ILE A 378 1.01 5.19 23.40
CA ILE A 378 -0.19 4.79 24.15
C ILE A 378 -0.89 5.98 24.81
N ARG A 379 -0.15 6.87 25.49
CA ARG A 379 -0.76 8.03 26.17
C ARG A 379 -1.43 9.00 25.18
N PRO A 380 -0.79 9.44 24.08
CA PRO A 380 -1.42 10.34 23.11
C PRO A 380 -2.65 9.71 22.45
N LEU A 381 -2.52 8.46 21.98
CA LEU A 381 -3.61 7.71 21.37
C LEU A 381 -4.80 7.59 22.32
N ARG A 382 -4.56 7.16 23.57
CA ARG A 382 -5.63 7.09 24.57
C ARG A 382 -6.31 8.42 24.76
N ARG A 383 -5.55 9.52 24.96
CA ARG A 383 -6.15 10.85 25.18
C ARG A 383 -7.03 11.28 24.01
N TRP A 384 -6.61 10.98 22.78
CA TRP A 384 -7.41 11.25 21.59
C TRP A 384 -8.69 10.40 21.55
N ILE A 385 -8.62 9.09 21.79
CA ILE A 385 -9.81 8.22 21.84
C ILE A 385 -10.74 8.64 22.99
N GLU A 386 -10.20 8.98 24.17
CA GLU A 386 -10.98 9.53 25.31
C GLU A 386 -11.74 10.80 24.91
N SER A 387 -11.11 11.69 24.12
CA SER A 387 -11.74 12.90 23.59
C SER A 387 -12.83 12.60 22.56
N VAL A 388 -12.61 11.63 21.67
CA VAL A 388 -13.57 11.22 20.64
C VAL A 388 -14.80 10.56 21.27
N LEU A 389 -14.58 9.64 22.20
CA LEU A 389 -15.64 8.89 22.86
C LEU A 389 -16.29 9.70 24.01
N ASN A 390 -15.67 10.79 24.45
CA ASN A 390 -16.03 11.54 25.65
C ASN A 390 -16.10 10.63 26.90
N ARG A 391 -15.07 9.81 27.09
CA ARG A 391 -15.03 8.78 28.14
C ARG A 391 -13.63 8.58 28.68
N ASN A 392 -13.51 8.18 29.95
CA ASN A 392 -12.25 7.75 30.55
C ASN A 392 -11.96 6.28 30.22
N LEU A 393 -10.82 6.01 29.60
CA LEU A 393 -10.40 4.66 29.16
C LEU A 393 -9.33 4.05 30.08
N ARG A 394 -9.09 4.64 31.26
CA ARG A 394 -8.14 4.09 32.23
C ARG A 394 -8.69 2.83 32.88
N HIS A 395 -7.81 1.85 32.99
CA HIS A 395 -7.99 0.72 33.89
C HIS A 395 -7.41 1.08 35.25
N TYR A 396 -8.16 0.76 36.31
CA TYR A 396 -7.77 0.94 37.69
C TYR A 396 -7.75 -0.42 38.37
N PHE A 397 -6.90 -0.56 39.38
CA PHE A 397 -6.88 -1.75 40.22
C PHE A 397 -8.18 -1.86 41.04
N SER A 398 -8.52 -3.07 41.47
CA SER A 398 -9.78 -3.36 42.16
C SER A 398 -9.95 -2.61 43.48
N ASP A 399 -8.85 -2.39 44.20
CA ASP A 399 -8.78 -1.59 45.43
C ASP A 399 -9.12 -0.12 45.17
N THR A 400 -8.54 0.45 44.11
CA THR A 400 -8.79 1.83 43.67
C THR A 400 -10.24 2.00 43.23
N CYS A 401 -10.77 1.04 42.47
CA CYS A 401 -12.18 1.03 42.08
C CYS A 401 -13.12 0.94 43.28
N PHE A 402 -12.78 0.12 44.28
CA PHE A 402 -13.56 -0.01 45.51
C PHE A 402 -13.54 1.28 46.32
N GLU A 403 -12.36 1.88 46.50
CA GLU A 403 -12.23 3.17 47.17
C GLU A 403 -13.06 4.26 46.48
N MET A 404 -12.97 4.37 45.15
CA MET A 404 -13.77 5.31 44.36
C MET A 404 -15.27 5.06 44.53
N ALA A 405 -15.71 3.80 44.50
CA ALA A 405 -17.12 3.44 44.66
C ALA A 405 -17.67 3.77 46.06
N MET A 406 -16.81 3.78 47.08
CA MET A 406 -17.18 4.11 48.46
C MET A 406 -17.12 5.62 48.76
N THR A 407 -16.38 6.39 47.97
CA THR A 407 -16.11 7.81 48.23
C THR A 407 -16.76 8.77 47.23
N HIS A 408 -17.14 8.30 46.05
CA HIS A 408 -17.73 9.09 44.97
C HIS A 408 -19.09 8.52 44.56
N SER A 409 -19.98 9.40 44.07
CA SER A 409 -21.30 9.01 43.56
C SER A 409 -21.26 8.35 42.19
N THR A 410 -20.16 8.52 41.45
CA THR A 410 -19.93 7.91 40.13
C THR A 410 -18.50 7.36 40.07
N VAL A 411 -18.33 6.23 39.37
CA VAL A 411 -17.01 5.62 39.16
C VAL A 411 -16.72 5.44 37.68
N PRO A 412 -15.45 5.31 37.27
CA PRO A 412 -15.11 5.02 35.88
C PRO A 412 -15.80 3.73 35.39
N GLY A 413 -16.23 3.70 34.13
CA GLY A 413 -16.94 2.54 33.57
C GLY A 413 -16.15 1.22 33.62
N SER A 414 -14.81 1.29 33.65
CA SER A 414 -13.94 0.13 33.87
C SER A 414 -14.13 -0.48 35.27
N CYS A 415 -14.38 0.35 36.29
CA CYS A 415 -14.71 -0.08 37.64
C CYS A 415 -16.14 -0.65 37.74
N GLU A 416 -17.11 -0.03 37.06
CA GLU A 416 -18.49 -0.53 37.04
C GLU A 416 -18.57 -1.93 36.39
N ARG A 417 -17.89 -2.14 35.27
CA ARG A 417 -17.90 -3.45 34.59
C ARG A 417 -17.13 -4.53 35.36
N GLY A 418 -15.96 -4.21 35.91
CA GLY A 418 -15.16 -5.20 36.64
C GLY A 418 -15.75 -5.54 38.02
N LEU A 419 -15.92 -4.54 38.87
CA LEU A 419 -16.30 -4.72 40.28
C LEU A 419 -17.80 -4.93 40.46
N LEU A 420 -18.65 -4.11 39.82
CA LEU A 420 -20.11 -4.14 40.07
C LEU A 420 -20.85 -5.24 39.30
N ARG A 421 -20.28 -5.77 38.21
CA ARG A 421 -20.82 -6.94 37.50
C ARG A 421 -20.22 -8.28 37.96
N GLY A 422 -19.41 -8.27 39.03
CA GLY A 422 -18.82 -9.49 39.61
C GLY A 422 -17.80 -10.20 38.71
N GLN A 423 -17.18 -9.48 37.78
CA GLN A 423 -16.16 -10.01 36.84
C GLN A 423 -14.71 -9.80 37.33
N GLY A 424 -14.53 -9.22 38.52
CA GLY A 424 -13.26 -9.16 39.23
C GLY A 424 -12.92 -10.46 39.99
N LEU A 425 -11.66 -10.61 40.39
CA LEU A 425 -11.16 -11.74 41.17
C LEU A 425 -12.13 -12.11 42.30
N PHE A 426 -12.51 -13.40 42.37
CA PHE A 426 -13.26 -13.95 43.49
C PHE A 426 -12.54 -13.56 44.78
N GLY A 427 -13.16 -12.67 45.56
CA GLY A 427 -12.61 -12.25 46.84
C GLY A 427 -12.26 -13.48 47.65
N THR A 428 -11.03 -13.52 48.14
CA THR A 428 -10.61 -14.51 49.14
C THR A 428 -11.57 -14.43 50.34
N PRO A 429 -11.72 -15.49 51.16
CA PRO A 429 -12.64 -15.50 52.30
C PRO A 429 -12.50 -14.27 53.20
N GLU A 430 -11.28 -13.74 53.34
CA GLU A 430 -10.95 -12.56 54.14
C GLU A 430 -11.56 -11.27 53.56
N LEU A 431 -11.60 -11.13 52.22
CA LEU A 431 -12.26 -10.00 51.54
C LEU A 431 -13.79 -10.09 51.64
N ARG A 432 -14.36 -11.30 51.69
CA ARG A 432 -15.80 -11.50 51.94
C ARG A 432 -16.19 -11.15 53.36
N GLU A 433 -15.35 -11.44 54.35
CA GLU A 433 -15.57 -11.04 55.75
C GLU A 433 -15.60 -9.52 55.93
N VAL A 434 -14.71 -8.78 55.26
CA VAL A 434 -14.70 -7.30 55.30
C VAL A 434 -15.96 -6.69 54.70
N VAL A 435 -16.52 -7.31 53.65
CA VAL A 435 -17.77 -6.86 53.02
C VAL A 435 -19.00 -7.26 53.85
N GLN A 436 -19.00 -8.43 54.50
CA GLN A 436 -20.10 -8.87 55.36
C GLN A 436 -20.16 -8.12 56.69
N THR A 437 -19.00 -7.74 57.25
CA THR A 437 -18.92 -6.95 58.50
C THR A 437 -19.33 -5.49 58.33
N ARG A 438 -19.38 -4.97 57.09
CA ARG A 438 -19.82 -3.60 56.78
C ARG A 438 -21.26 -3.47 56.25
N ARG A 439 -22.08 -4.54 56.30
CA ARG A 439 -23.54 -4.45 56.07
C ARG A 439 -24.30 -3.86 57.27
N VAL A 440 -23.94 -2.65 57.71
CA VAL A 440 -24.62 -1.86 58.75
C VAL A 440 -24.18 -0.40 58.46
N VAL A 441 -24.95 0.63 58.08
CA VAL A 441 -26.38 0.96 57.96
C VAL A 441 -26.49 1.96 56.80
N MET A 442 -27.47 1.85 55.92
CA MET A 442 -28.22 2.99 55.36
C MET A 442 -29.49 2.46 54.70
N ALA A 443 -30.36 1.91 55.54
CA ALA A 443 -31.80 1.92 55.33
C ALA A 443 -32.40 2.55 56.58
N SER A 444 -33.27 3.54 56.36
CA SER A 444 -34.00 4.36 57.34
C SER A 444 -33.18 5.39 58.12
N LEU A 445 -33.38 6.66 57.75
CA LEU A 445 -34.07 7.65 58.60
C LEU A 445 -34.60 8.77 57.69
N TYR A 446 -35.93 8.90 57.69
CA TYR A 446 -36.83 9.98 57.20
C TYR A 446 -36.40 10.93 56.08
#